data_AF-A0A316ENI8-F1
#
_entry.id   AF-A0A316ENI8-F1
#
_cell.length_a   1.000
_cell.length_b   1.000
_cell.length_c   1.000
_cell.angle_alpha   90.00
_cell.angle_beta   90.00
_cell.angle_gamma   90.00
#
_symmetry.space_group_name_H-M   'P 1'
#
loop_
_entity.id
_entity.type
_entity.pdbx_description
1 polymer ?
#
loop_
_entity_poly.entity_id
_entity_poly.type
_entity_poly.pdbx_seq_one_letter_code
_entity_poly.pdbx_strand_id
1 'polypeptide(L)'
;MTGESAWPLDKLSALRLGRRLAIEVPATRPERRAFVDITPGRVAADAQALREGWTHGSTGRSFKVEHWEYDADLIDGYDYDIGAVLLRSAVAVDEAELLAVLAEWQLDPNQFHYAWDTAEPR
;
A
#
# COMPACT_ATOMS: atom_id res chain seq x y z
N MET A 1 18.90 -18.39 -8.44
CA MET A 1 19.11 -16.98 -8.80
C MET A 1 17.88 -16.22 -8.35
N THR A 2 17.88 -15.70 -7.13
CA THR A 2 16.87 -14.73 -6.69
C THR A 2 17.12 -13.46 -7.49
N GLY A 3 16.23 -13.15 -8.45
CA GLY A 3 16.26 -11.82 -9.05
C GLY A 3 16.11 -10.81 -7.91
N GLU A 4 16.97 -9.79 -7.87
CA GLU A 4 16.75 -8.67 -6.96
C GLU A 4 15.32 -8.16 -7.17
N SER A 5 14.48 -8.28 -6.14
CA SER A 5 13.13 -7.74 -6.18
C SER A 5 13.24 -6.24 -6.39
N ALA A 6 13.01 -5.80 -7.62
CA ALA A 6 12.98 -4.40 -7.99
C ALA A 6 11.53 -3.97 -8.18
N TRP A 7 11.23 -2.72 -7.86
CA TRP A 7 9.92 -2.16 -8.15
C TRP A 7 9.68 -2.08 -9.67
N PRO A 8 8.49 -2.48 -10.15
CA PRO A 8 8.04 -2.10 -11.48
C PRO A 8 7.96 -0.57 -11.58
N LEU A 9 8.39 -0.03 -12.72
CA LEU A 9 8.57 1.42 -12.89
C LEU A 9 7.28 2.21 -12.67
N ASP A 10 6.14 1.68 -13.13
CA ASP A 10 4.82 2.29 -12.96
C ASP A 10 4.41 2.34 -11.48
N LYS A 11 4.62 1.24 -10.73
CA LYS A 11 4.32 1.15 -9.30
C LYS A 11 5.18 2.09 -8.48
N LEU A 12 6.49 2.13 -8.76
CA LEU A 12 7.40 3.06 -8.10
C LEU A 12 7.03 4.52 -8.38
N SER A 13 6.67 4.81 -9.63
CA SER A 13 6.22 6.16 -10.02
C SER A 13 4.93 6.54 -9.31
N ALA A 14 3.98 5.61 -9.17
CA ALA A 14 2.75 5.82 -8.41
C ALA A 14 3.04 6.16 -6.94
N LEU A 15 3.90 5.39 -6.28
CA LEU A 15 4.32 5.61 -4.90
C LEU A 15 5.02 6.97 -4.73
N ARG A 16 5.93 7.34 -5.65
CA ARG A 16 6.60 8.64 -5.67
C ARG A 16 5.63 9.80 -5.87
N LEU A 17 4.51 9.59 -6.55
CA LEU A 17 3.43 10.56 -6.73
C LEU A 17 2.44 10.58 -5.55
N GLY A 18 2.69 9.80 -4.49
CA GLY A 18 1.82 9.73 -3.32
C GLY A 18 0.56 8.89 -3.53
N ARG A 19 0.55 8.00 -4.53
CA ARG A 19 -0.59 7.09 -4.80
C ARG A 19 -0.45 5.82 -3.99
N ARG A 20 -1.55 5.42 -3.34
CA ARG A 20 -1.64 4.18 -2.57
C ARG A 20 -1.68 2.98 -3.51
N LEU A 21 -0.98 1.93 -3.11
CA LEU A 21 -1.04 0.63 -3.76
C LEU A 21 -1.56 -0.41 -2.76
N ALA A 22 -2.29 -1.40 -3.26
CA ALA A 22 -2.80 -2.49 -2.46
C ALA A 22 -2.72 -3.82 -3.21
N ILE A 23 -2.76 -4.91 -2.44
CA ILE A 23 -2.87 -6.29 -2.93
C ILE A 23 -3.80 -7.06 -1.99
N GLU A 24 -4.66 -7.91 -2.55
CA GLU A 24 -5.41 -8.90 -1.78
C GLU A 24 -4.52 -10.11 -1.50
N VAL A 25 -4.47 -10.55 -0.24
CA VAL A 25 -3.68 -11.69 0.23
C VAL A 25 -4.60 -12.72 0.89
N PRO A 26 -4.17 -13.98 1.07
CA PRO A 26 -4.98 -14.95 1.79
C PRO A 26 -5.28 -14.50 3.22
N ALA A 27 -6.55 -14.52 3.60
CA ALA A 27 -6.99 -14.28 4.97
C ALA A 27 -6.75 -15.50 5.87
N THR A 28 -6.68 -15.27 7.17
CA THR A 28 -6.56 -16.29 8.21
C THR A 28 -7.82 -17.14 8.35
N ARG A 29 -8.97 -16.64 7.89
CA ARG A 29 -10.28 -17.32 7.95
C ARG A 29 -11.08 -17.11 6.67
N PRO A 30 -11.92 -18.09 6.26
CA PRO A 30 -12.65 -18.04 4.99
C PRO A 30 -13.74 -16.97 4.94
N GLU A 31 -14.28 -16.55 6.08
CA GLU A 31 -15.27 -15.45 6.17
C GLU A 31 -14.64 -14.05 6.13
N ARG A 32 -13.32 -13.98 5.94
CA ARG A 32 -12.56 -12.72 5.95
C ARG A 32 -11.84 -12.49 4.64
N ARG A 33 -11.61 -11.23 4.33
CA ARG A 33 -10.75 -10.81 3.22
C ARG A 33 -9.57 -10.03 3.77
N ALA A 34 -8.40 -10.22 3.20
CA ALA A 34 -7.17 -9.63 3.69
C ALA A 34 -6.47 -8.82 2.61
N PHE A 35 -5.94 -7.66 2.99
CA PHE A 35 -5.24 -6.76 2.09
C PHE A 35 -3.96 -6.25 2.73
N VAL A 36 -2.94 -6.06 1.89
CA VAL A 36 -1.77 -5.29 2.27
C VAL A 36 -1.80 -3.96 1.51
N ASP A 37 -1.84 -2.86 2.26
CA ASP A 37 -1.81 -1.51 1.72
C ASP A 37 -0.44 -0.85 1.92
N ILE A 38 0.00 -0.11 0.90
CA ILE A 38 1.18 0.76 0.96
C ILE A 38 0.68 2.20 0.83
N THR A 39 0.88 2.96 1.89
CA THR A 39 0.51 4.37 1.97
C THR A 39 1.77 5.25 1.99
N PRO A 40 2.06 6.01 0.91
CA PRO A 40 3.18 6.93 0.87
C PRO A 40 2.99 8.12 1.82
N GLY A 41 4.07 8.51 2.50
CA GLY A 41 4.13 9.70 3.34
C GLY A 41 4.07 10.99 2.53
N ARG A 42 3.48 12.03 3.14
CA ARG A 42 3.48 13.39 2.56
C ARG A 42 4.85 14.04 2.74
N VAL A 43 5.28 14.79 1.73
CA VAL A 43 6.47 15.64 1.80
C VAL A 43 6.08 17.12 1.71
N ALA A 44 6.94 18.02 2.18
CA ALA A 44 6.62 19.46 2.25
C ALA A 44 6.20 20.05 0.88
N ALA A 45 6.82 19.57 -0.21
CA ALA A 45 6.52 20.02 -1.57
C ALA A 45 5.08 19.64 -2.04
N ASP A 46 4.44 18.64 -1.43
CA ASP A 46 3.06 18.26 -1.77
C ASP A 46 2.06 19.39 -1.51
N ALA A 47 2.28 20.15 -0.44
CA ALA A 47 1.40 21.25 -0.06
C ALA A 47 1.45 22.39 -1.09
N GLN A 48 2.61 22.62 -1.70
CA GLN A 48 2.75 23.61 -2.78
C GLN A 48 2.13 23.09 -4.07
N ALA A 49 2.42 21.85 -4.44
CA ALA A 49 1.90 21.22 -5.65
C ALA A 49 0.36 21.17 -5.65
N LEU A 50 -0.24 20.82 -4.52
CA LEU A 50 -1.70 20.82 -4.34
C LEU A 50 -2.29 22.21 -4.55
N ARG A 51 -1.67 23.27 -4.00
CA ARG A 51 -2.13 24.66 -4.18
C ARG A 51 -2.03 25.14 -5.62
N GLU A 52 -1.05 24.63 -6.37
CA GLU A 52 -0.78 25.00 -7.76
C GLU A 52 -1.44 24.06 -8.77
N GLY A 53 -2.19 23.04 -8.32
CA GLY A 53 -2.96 22.15 -9.19
C GLY A 53 -2.13 21.07 -9.91
N TRP A 54 -0.95 20.71 -9.39
CA TRP A 54 -0.13 19.62 -9.92
C TRP A 54 0.25 18.61 -8.81
N THR A 55 0.81 17.44 -9.19
CA THR A 55 1.25 16.41 -8.24
C THR A 55 2.77 16.35 -8.20
N HIS A 56 3.35 16.38 -7.00
CA HIS A 56 4.80 16.30 -6.82
C HIS A 56 5.28 14.84 -6.73
N GLY A 57 6.18 14.45 -7.63
CA GLY A 57 6.94 13.22 -7.53
C GLY A 57 8.13 13.39 -6.59
N SER A 58 8.29 12.51 -5.60
CA SER A 58 9.42 12.55 -4.66
C SER A 58 9.94 11.17 -4.31
N THR A 59 11.26 11.01 -4.34
CA THR A 59 12.00 9.82 -3.85
C THR A 59 12.25 9.86 -2.34
N GLY A 60 12.01 11.00 -1.69
CA GLY A 60 12.21 11.18 -0.25
C GLY A 60 10.99 10.84 0.60
N ARG A 61 10.03 10.07 0.05
CA ARG A 61 8.84 9.64 0.77
C ARG A 61 9.16 8.43 1.63
N SER A 62 8.67 8.42 2.86
CA SER A 62 8.51 7.20 3.65
C SER A 62 7.26 6.45 3.21
N PHE A 63 7.10 5.19 3.64
CA PHE A 63 5.97 4.35 3.30
C PHE A 63 5.46 3.63 4.53
N LYS A 64 4.16 3.74 4.80
CA LYS A 64 3.49 2.90 5.79
C LYS A 64 2.94 1.68 5.08
N VAL A 65 3.27 0.49 5.58
CA VAL A 65 2.76 -0.79 5.06
C VAL A 65 1.89 -1.40 6.13
N GLU A 66 0.65 -1.73 5.81
CA GLU A 66 -0.29 -2.32 6.76
C GLU A 66 -0.96 -3.55 6.15
N HIS A 67 -1.09 -4.61 6.94
CA HIS A 67 -1.84 -5.82 6.60
C HIS A 67 -3.12 -5.84 7.43
N TRP A 68 -4.25 -5.71 6.76
CA TRP A 68 -5.58 -5.70 7.36
C TRP A 68 -6.37 -6.93 6.95
N GLU A 69 -7.24 -7.36 7.85
CA GLU A 69 -8.36 -8.24 7.52
C GLU A 69 -9.68 -7.56 7.81
N TYR A 70 -10.66 -7.83 6.96
CA TYR A 70 -12.02 -7.32 7.05
C TYR A 70 -13.01 -8.47 7.08
N ASP A 71 -14.19 -8.22 7.66
CA ASP A 71 -15.33 -9.12 7.51
C ASP A 71 -15.83 -9.06 6.06
N ALA A 72 -15.90 -10.22 5.39
CA ALA A 72 -16.27 -10.28 3.98
C ALA A 72 -17.70 -9.79 3.70
N ASP A 73 -18.61 -9.91 4.68
CA ASP A 73 -20.00 -9.48 4.54
C ASP A 73 -20.17 -7.96 4.76
N LEU A 74 -19.16 -7.27 5.32
CA LEU A 74 -19.20 -5.85 5.65
C LEU A 74 -18.27 -4.98 4.80
N ILE A 75 -17.33 -5.59 4.07
CA ILE A 75 -16.26 -4.87 3.36
C ILE A 75 -16.75 -3.94 2.25
N ASP A 76 -17.87 -4.27 1.59
CA ASP A 76 -18.40 -3.49 0.47
C ASP A 76 -19.24 -2.27 0.91
N GLY A 77 -19.34 -2.03 2.23
CA GLY A 77 -20.14 -0.96 2.83
C GLY A 77 -19.33 0.16 3.48
N TYR A 78 -20.03 1.17 4.02
CA TYR A 78 -19.41 2.25 4.80
C TYR A 78 -18.83 1.78 6.14
N ASP A 79 -19.30 0.62 6.63
CA ASP A 79 -18.95 0.03 7.92
C ASP A 79 -17.84 -1.02 7.79
N TYR A 80 -17.01 -0.95 6.74
CA TYR A 80 -15.92 -1.89 6.52
C TYR A 80 -14.92 -1.92 7.70
N ASP A 81 -14.86 -0.86 8.49
CA ASP A 81 -14.02 -0.75 9.67
C ASP A 81 -14.56 -1.54 10.87
N ILE A 82 -15.86 -1.89 10.87
CA ILE A 82 -16.46 -2.78 11.85
C ILE A 82 -15.90 -4.19 11.64
N GLY A 83 -15.16 -4.68 12.64
CA GLY A 83 -14.51 -5.98 12.57
C GLY A 83 -13.23 -6.01 11.72
N ALA A 84 -12.75 -4.84 11.28
CA ALA A 84 -11.42 -4.72 10.69
C ALA A 84 -10.33 -4.99 11.73
N VAL A 85 -9.32 -5.77 11.35
CA VAL A 85 -8.22 -6.16 12.24
C VAL A 85 -6.89 -5.89 11.56
N LEU A 86 -6.05 -5.06 12.18
CA LEU A 86 -4.66 -4.86 11.76
C LEU A 86 -3.81 -6.04 12.23
N LEU A 87 -3.33 -6.85 11.30
CA LEU A 87 -2.49 -8.01 11.59
C LEU A 87 -1.01 -7.64 11.69
N ARG A 88 -0.53 -6.74 10.83
CA ARG A 88 0.87 -6.34 10.78
C ARG A 88 1.01 -4.91 10.27
N SER A 89 1.99 -4.18 10.79
CA SER A 89 2.35 -2.85 10.28
C SER A 89 3.86 -2.67 10.31
N ALA A 90 4.37 -1.95 9.31
CA ALA A 90 5.74 -1.51 9.22
C ALA A 90 5.80 -0.09 8.65
N VAL A 91 6.90 0.62 8.92
CA VAL A 91 7.23 1.89 8.30
C VAL A 91 8.58 1.72 7.63
N ALA A 92 8.65 1.98 6.33
CA ALA A 92 9.88 2.08 5.58
C ALA A 92 10.24 3.55 5.38
N VAL A 93 11.46 3.95 5.67
CA VAL A 93 11.91 5.35 5.54
C VAL A 93 12.19 5.74 4.10
N ASP A 94 12.42 4.76 3.21
CA ASP A 94 12.70 4.94 1.80
C ASP A 94 12.27 3.74 0.93
N GLU A 95 12.57 3.82 -0.37
CA GLU A 95 12.19 2.80 -1.37
C GLU A 95 12.93 1.47 -1.18
N ALA A 96 14.16 1.49 -0.64
CA ALA A 96 14.97 0.30 -0.42
C ALA A 96 14.50 -0.46 0.82
N GLU A 97 14.22 0.24 1.91
CA GLU A 97 13.61 -0.35 3.10
C GLU A 97 12.20 -0.88 2.78
N LEU A 98 11.45 -0.21 1.91
CA LEU A 98 10.15 -0.72 1.48
C LEU A 98 10.29 -2.07 0.76
N LEU A 99 11.28 -2.24 -0.14
CA LEU A 99 11.56 -3.54 -0.75
C LEU A 99 11.95 -4.60 0.28
N ALA A 100 12.73 -4.22 1.30
CA ALA A 100 13.09 -5.12 2.39
C ALA A 100 11.86 -5.59 3.19
N VAL A 101 10.93 -4.68 3.52
CA VAL A 101 9.65 -5.00 4.17
C VAL A 101 8.84 -5.97 3.32
N LEU A 102 8.68 -5.71 2.02
CA LEU A 102 7.93 -6.59 1.12
C LEU A 102 8.58 -7.98 0.99
N ALA A 103 9.91 -8.04 0.89
CA ALA A 103 10.64 -9.29 0.85
C ALA A 103 10.46 -10.11 2.15
N GLU A 104 10.52 -9.46 3.32
CA GLU A 104 10.26 -10.10 4.60
C GLU A 104 8.81 -10.64 4.68
N TRP A 105 7.86 -9.93 4.09
CA TRP A 105 6.44 -10.32 4.06
C TRP A 105 6.13 -11.27 2.89
N GLN A 106 7.13 -11.64 2.08
CA GLN A 106 7.02 -12.51 0.91
C GLN A 106 6.02 -11.98 -0.14
N LEU A 107 5.97 -10.67 -0.32
CA LEU A 107 5.10 -9.99 -1.29
C LEU A 107 5.91 -9.56 -2.51
N ASP A 108 5.39 -9.85 -3.70
CA ASP A 108 5.98 -9.41 -4.97
C ASP A 108 5.47 -8.01 -5.34
N PRO A 109 6.35 -7.01 -5.50
CA PRO A 109 5.98 -5.67 -6.00
C PRO A 109 5.13 -5.66 -7.28
N ASN A 110 5.24 -6.67 -8.15
CA ASN A 110 4.45 -6.77 -9.38
C ASN A 110 2.96 -7.04 -9.15
N GLN A 111 2.60 -7.61 -8.00
CA GLN A 111 1.23 -7.97 -7.68
C GLN A 111 0.42 -6.83 -7.06
N PHE A 112 1.07 -5.71 -6.75
CA PHE A 112 0.39 -4.53 -6.23
C PHE A 112 -0.36 -3.80 -7.34
N HIS A 113 -1.58 -3.37 -7.05
CA HIS A 113 -2.43 -2.56 -7.92
C HIS A 113 -2.67 -1.20 -7.28
N TYR A 114 -3.18 -0.23 -8.03
CA TYR A 114 -3.67 1.00 -7.41
C TYR A 114 -4.78 0.65 -6.43
N ALA A 115 -4.82 1.28 -5.25
CA ALA A 115 -5.81 0.90 -4.23
C ALA A 115 -7.26 0.95 -4.76
N TRP A 116 -7.58 1.97 -5.57
CA TRP A 116 -8.90 2.10 -6.22
C TRP A 116 -9.20 1.06 -7.32
N ASP A 117 -8.20 0.32 -7.79
CA ASP A 117 -8.37 -0.81 -8.72
C ASP A 117 -8.54 -2.14 -7.96
N THR A 118 -8.48 -2.11 -6.63
CA THR A 118 -8.70 -3.27 -5.75
C THR A 118 -10.02 -3.14 -5.00
N ALA A 119 -10.43 -4.23 -4.36
CA ALA A 119 -11.54 -4.21 -3.40
C ALA A 119 -11.10 -3.84 -1.98
N GLU A 120 -9.91 -3.23 -1.84
CA GLU A 120 -9.47 -2.67 -0.56
C GLU A 120 -10.36 -1.45 -0.22
N PRO A 121 -10.92 -1.38 0.99
CA PRO A 121 -11.99 -0.42 1.27
C PRO A 121 -11.52 0.99 1.68
N ARG A 122 -10.23 1.21 1.95
CA ARG A 122 -9.69 2.50 2.46
C ARG A 122 -9.26 3.46 1.36
#